data_AF-A0AAU9Z2H4-F1
#
_entry.id   AF-A0AAU9Z2H4-F1
#
_cell.length_a   1.000
_cell.length_b   1.000
_cell.length_c   1.000
_cell.angle_alpha   90.00
_cell.angle_beta   90.00
_cell.angle_gamma   90.00
#
_symmetry.space_group_name_H-M   'P 1'
#
loop_
_entity.id
_entity.type
_entity.pdbx_description
1 polymer ?
#
loop_
_entity_poly.entity_id
_entity_poly.type
_entity_poly.pdbx_seq_one_letter_code
_entity_poly.pdbx_strand_id
1 'polypeptide(L)'
;MWAYGSGGLEFILVEAEKTEVLSEDLLQVEKRLELVKQVSHSTHKKLTACLQGQQGAEADKRSKKLPLTTLAQCLMEGSAILGDDTLLGKMLKLCGETEDKLAQELIHFELQVERDVIEPLFLLAEVEIPNIQKQRKHLAKLVLDMDSSRTRWQQTSKSSGLSSSLQPAGAKADALREEMEEAANRVEICRVSVPLALLSWDKLGSS
;
A
#
# COMPACT_ATOMS: atom_id res chain seq x y z
N MET A 1 29.51 -51.54 1.66
CA MET A 1 30.10 -50.37 0.96
C MET A 1 29.08 -49.83 -0.04
N TRP A 2 27.99 -49.22 0.41
CA TRP A 2 27.05 -48.44 -0.41
C TRP A 2 26.27 -47.49 0.51
N ALA A 3 26.78 -46.27 0.70
CA ALA A 3 26.09 -45.18 1.39
C ALA A 3 26.56 -43.84 0.82
N TYR A 4 26.22 -43.58 -0.44
CA TYR A 4 26.33 -42.25 -1.06
C TYR A 4 25.18 -42.16 -2.08
N GLY A 5 24.07 -41.52 -1.70
CA GLY A 5 22.93 -41.41 -2.62
C GLY A 5 21.70 -40.64 -2.13
N SER A 6 21.52 -40.41 -0.82
CA SER A 6 20.27 -39.81 -0.31
C SER A 6 20.31 -38.30 -0.07
N GLY A 7 21.49 -37.71 0.16
CA GLY A 7 21.60 -36.27 0.51
C GLY A 7 21.27 -35.28 -0.61
N GLY A 8 21.30 -35.72 -1.88
CA GLY A 8 20.94 -34.87 -3.02
C GLY A 8 19.43 -34.75 -3.25
N LEU A 9 18.65 -35.75 -2.85
CA LEU A 9 17.19 -35.76 -3.01
C LEU A 9 16.51 -35.01 -1.85
N GLU A 10 17.01 -35.13 -0.62
CA GLU A 10 16.52 -34.33 0.52
C GLU A 10 16.79 -32.83 0.34
N PHE A 11 17.94 -32.44 -0.21
CA PHE A 11 18.23 -31.02 -0.46
C PHE A 11 17.33 -30.43 -1.56
N ILE A 12 16.99 -31.22 -2.59
CA ILE A 12 16.08 -30.80 -3.66
C ILE A 12 14.62 -30.73 -3.16
N LEU A 13 14.19 -31.65 -2.29
CA LEU A 13 12.86 -31.59 -1.67
C LEU A 13 12.71 -30.39 -0.74
N VAL A 14 13.71 -30.09 0.09
CA VAL A 14 13.70 -28.93 1.00
C VAL A 14 13.77 -27.59 0.23
N GLU A 15 14.47 -27.53 -0.92
CA GLU A 15 14.47 -26.35 -1.79
C GLU A 15 13.17 -26.20 -2.60
N ALA A 16 12.57 -27.30 -3.08
CA ALA A 16 11.27 -27.27 -3.74
C ALA A 16 10.16 -26.84 -2.78
N GLU A 17 10.17 -27.34 -1.53
CA GLU A 17 9.29 -26.87 -0.46
C GLU A 17 9.42 -25.36 -0.24
N LYS A 18 10.63 -24.79 -0.27
CA LYS A 18 10.83 -23.34 -0.13
C LYS A 18 10.18 -22.54 -1.26
N THR A 19 10.21 -23.02 -2.50
CA THR A 19 9.57 -22.35 -3.65
C THR A 19 8.04 -22.49 -3.60
N GLU A 20 7.52 -23.64 -3.18
CA GLU A 20 6.08 -23.86 -3.01
C GLU A 20 5.49 -23.08 -1.81
N VAL A 21 6.17 -23.07 -0.67
CA VAL A 21 5.80 -22.27 0.52
C VAL A 21 5.80 -20.78 0.17
N LEU A 22 6.81 -20.31 -0.59
CA LEU A 22 6.82 -18.93 -1.07
C LEU A 22 5.61 -18.65 -1.97
N SER A 23 5.20 -19.59 -2.82
CA SER A 23 4.01 -19.42 -3.68
C SER A 23 2.71 -19.36 -2.87
N GLU A 24 2.55 -20.18 -1.84
CA GLU A 24 1.36 -20.20 -0.98
C GLU A 24 1.28 -18.92 -0.11
N ASP A 25 2.40 -18.50 0.49
CA ASP A 25 2.51 -17.25 1.25
C ASP A 25 2.20 -16.03 0.36
N LEU A 26 2.72 -16.01 -0.86
CA LEU A 26 2.46 -14.93 -1.83
C LEU A 26 0.97 -14.87 -2.22
N LEU A 27 0.31 -16.02 -2.34
CA LEU A 27 -1.13 -16.12 -2.63
C LEU A 27 -1.97 -15.60 -1.45
N GLN A 28 -1.58 -15.93 -0.22
CA GLN A 28 -2.25 -15.43 0.98
C GLN A 28 -2.11 -13.91 1.10
N VAL A 29 -0.92 -13.36 0.83
CA VAL A 29 -0.67 -11.92 0.78
C VAL A 29 -1.51 -11.25 -0.32
N GLU A 30 -1.66 -11.87 -1.49
CA GLU A 30 -2.53 -11.36 -2.56
C GLU A 30 -3.98 -11.23 -2.13
N LYS A 31 -4.53 -12.30 -1.55
CA LYS A 31 -5.90 -12.30 -1.05
C LYS A 31 -6.11 -11.23 0.02
N ARG A 32 -5.13 -11.05 0.91
CA ARG A 32 -5.19 -10.02 1.96
C ARG A 32 -5.13 -8.61 1.37
N LEU A 33 -4.26 -8.35 0.41
CA LEU A 33 -4.17 -7.05 -0.27
C LEU A 33 -5.47 -6.68 -0.98
N GLU A 34 -6.13 -7.64 -1.63
CA GLU A 34 -7.41 -7.38 -2.30
C GLU A 34 -8.51 -7.03 -1.30
N LEU A 35 -8.58 -7.73 -0.16
CA LEU A 35 -9.52 -7.41 0.92
C LEU A 35 -9.27 -6.01 1.49
N VAL A 36 -8.00 -5.67 1.76
CA VAL A 36 -7.62 -4.34 2.27
C VAL A 36 -8.00 -3.26 1.25
N LYS A 37 -7.75 -3.47 -0.04
CA LYS A 37 -8.15 -2.55 -1.11
C LYS A 37 -9.66 -2.33 -1.12
N GLN A 38 -10.43 -3.42 -1.10
CA GLN A 38 -11.88 -3.38 -1.12
C GLN A 38 -12.45 -2.62 0.09
N VAL A 39 -11.96 -2.91 1.29
CA VAL A 39 -12.38 -2.22 2.52
C VAL A 39 -12.00 -0.74 2.44
N SER A 40 -10.78 -0.42 2.00
CA SER A 40 -10.30 0.96 1.87
C SER A 40 -11.17 1.77 0.92
N HIS A 41 -11.51 1.23 -0.26
CA HIS A 41 -12.43 1.87 -1.20
C HIS A 41 -13.83 2.08 -0.64
N SER A 42 -14.38 1.05 0.00
CA SER A 42 -15.73 1.12 0.57
C SER A 42 -15.80 2.18 1.67
N THR A 43 -14.81 2.19 2.57
CA THR A 43 -14.68 3.16 3.66
C THR A 43 -14.46 4.56 3.11
N HIS A 44 -13.51 4.75 2.20
CA HIS A 44 -13.26 6.04 1.53
C HIS A 44 -14.54 6.61 0.93
N LYS A 45 -15.26 5.80 0.14
CA LYS A 45 -16.50 6.23 -0.52
C LYS A 45 -17.58 6.62 0.48
N LYS A 46 -17.79 5.81 1.54
CA LYS A 46 -18.80 6.09 2.57
C LYS A 46 -18.45 7.35 3.37
N LEU A 47 -17.20 7.48 3.79
CA LEU A 47 -16.72 8.61 4.57
C LEU A 47 -16.81 9.91 3.77
N THR A 48 -16.40 9.87 2.50
CA THR A 48 -16.56 11.00 1.57
C THR A 48 -18.02 11.43 1.45
N ALA A 49 -18.96 10.48 1.38
CA ALA A 49 -20.39 10.78 1.28
C ALA A 49 -20.99 11.38 2.57
N CYS A 50 -20.30 11.27 3.71
CA CYS A 50 -20.70 11.91 4.96
C CYS A 50 -20.27 13.38 5.05
N LEU A 51 -19.28 13.81 4.26
CA LEU A 51 -18.80 15.18 4.26
C LEU A 51 -19.64 16.05 3.31
N GLN A 52 -19.92 17.28 3.73
CA GLN A 52 -20.72 18.26 3.00
C GLN A 52 -19.85 19.18 2.14
N GLY A 53 -18.56 19.35 2.50
CA GLY A 53 -17.57 20.06 1.72
C GLY A 53 -17.19 19.33 0.43
N GLN A 54 -16.96 20.10 -0.64
CA GLN A 54 -16.41 19.56 -1.89
C GLN A 54 -14.98 19.04 -1.63
N GLN A 55 -14.67 17.82 -2.07
CA GLN A 55 -13.33 17.22 -1.93
C GLN A 55 -12.24 18.09 -2.59
N GLY A 56 -11.09 18.24 -1.92
CA GLY A 56 -9.94 19.01 -2.41
C GLY A 56 -10.11 20.53 -2.42
N ALA A 57 -11.12 21.06 -1.73
CA ALA A 57 -11.32 22.50 -1.59
C ALA A 57 -10.66 23.01 -0.30
N GLU A 58 -9.76 24.00 -0.43
CA GLU A 58 -9.20 24.78 0.67
C GLU A 58 -10.30 25.32 1.62
N ALA A 59 -9.96 25.50 2.89
CA ALA A 59 -10.90 25.95 3.95
C ALA A 59 -11.75 27.17 3.53
N ASP A 60 -11.16 28.14 2.80
CA ASP A 60 -11.83 29.35 2.31
C ASP A 60 -12.90 29.09 1.22
N LYS A 61 -12.77 27.99 0.46
CA LYS A 61 -13.76 27.58 -0.54
C LYS A 61 -14.88 26.73 0.07
N ARG A 62 -14.64 26.11 1.23
CA ARG A 62 -15.64 25.32 1.98
C ARG A 62 -16.57 26.18 2.81
N SER A 63 -16.04 27.21 3.47
CA SER A 63 -16.82 28.16 4.27
C SER A 63 -17.93 28.84 3.47
N LYS A 64 -17.72 29.09 2.18
CA LYS A 64 -18.71 29.73 1.27
C LYS A 64 -19.88 28.84 0.84
N LYS A 65 -19.92 27.56 1.25
CA LYS A 65 -20.94 26.60 0.78
C LYS A 65 -21.64 25.80 1.86
N LEU A 66 -21.21 25.89 3.12
CA LEU A 66 -21.90 25.20 4.21
C LEU A 66 -23.23 25.89 4.52
N PRO A 67 -24.36 25.15 4.51
CA PRO A 67 -25.66 25.73 4.85
C PRO A 67 -25.69 26.41 6.23
N LEU A 68 -24.90 25.92 7.19
CA LEU A 68 -24.78 26.53 8.53
C LEU A 68 -24.17 27.93 8.48
N THR A 69 -23.16 28.18 7.64
CA THR A 69 -22.56 29.52 7.52
C THR A 69 -23.57 30.51 6.95
N THR A 70 -24.36 30.10 5.96
CA THR A 70 -25.46 30.91 5.41
C THR A 70 -26.56 31.16 6.46
N LEU A 71 -26.89 30.15 7.27
CA LEU A 71 -27.86 30.30 8.37
C LEU A 71 -27.36 31.30 9.41
N ALA A 72 -26.10 31.18 9.84
CA ALA A 72 -25.48 32.11 10.77
C ALA A 72 -25.54 33.56 10.26
N GLN A 73 -25.21 33.79 8.99
CA GLN A 73 -25.32 35.12 8.36
C GLN A 73 -26.75 35.65 8.38
N CYS A 74 -27.73 34.83 7.97
CA CYS A 74 -29.14 35.22 7.98
C CYS A 74 -29.63 35.61 9.39
N LEU A 75 -29.22 34.88 10.43
CA LEU A 75 -29.55 35.19 11.82
C LEU A 75 -28.91 36.51 12.29
N MET A 76 -27.65 36.75 11.91
CA MET A 76 -26.94 37.98 12.24
C MET A 76 -27.55 39.21 11.54
N GLU A 77 -27.93 39.06 10.27
CA GLU A 77 -28.65 40.10 9.51
C GLU A 77 -30.03 40.39 10.12
N GLY A 78 -30.77 39.34 10.48
CA GLY A 78 -32.07 39.47 11.17
C GLY A 78 -31.94 40.18 12.53
N SER A 79 -30.89 39.88 13.29
CA SER A 79 -30.55 40.59 14.52
C SER A 79 -30.28 42.08 14.27
N ALA A 80 -29.52 42.41 13.22
CA ALA A 80 -29.19 43.80 12.89
C ALA A 80 -30.43 44.61 12.49
N ILE A 81 -31.40 43.99 11.80
CA ILE A 81 -32.67 44.61 11.42
C ILE A 81 -33.55 44.90 12.65
N LEU A 82 -33.64 43.93 13.58
CA LEU A 82 -34.46 44.07 14.79
C LEU A 82 -33.82 44.98 15.86
N GLY A 83 -32.50 45.14 15.81
CA GLY A 83 -31.72 45.93 16.75
C GLY A 83 -31.49 45.25 18.10
N ASP A 84 -30.38 45.64 18.74
CA ASP A 84 -29.90 45.06 20.01
C ASP A 84 -30.77 45.48 21.23
N ASP A 85 -31.78 46.33 21.06
CA ASP A 85 -32.70 46.73 22.12
C ASP A 85 -33.84 45.73 22.34
N THR A 86 -34.09 44.86 21.36
CA THR A 86 -35.17 43.86 21.42
C THR A 86 -34.66 42.53 21.96
N LEU A 87 -35.50 41.81 22.72
CA LEU A 87 -35.16 40.46 23.19
C LEU A 87 -34.94 39.50 22.00
N LEU A 88 -35.77 39.64 20.96
CA LEU A 88 -35.66 38.80 19.76
C LEU A 88 -34.37 39.08 18.98
N GLY A 89 -33.97 40.35 18.82
CA GLY A 89 -32.68 40.71 18.20
C GLY A 89 -31.50 40.07 18.95
N LYS A 90 -31.44 40.25 20.27
CA LYS A 90 -30.41 39.60 21.11
C LYS A 90 -30.41 38.06 20.97
N MET A 91 -31.58 37.44 20.89
CA MET A 91 -31.71 35.99 20.71
C MET A 91 -31.17 35.54 19.35
N LEU A 92 -31.53 36.25 18.27
CA LEU A 92 -31.02 35.95 16.92
C LEU A 92 -29.50 36.12 16.85
N LYS A 93 -28.93 37.14 17.50
CA LYS A 93 -27.48 37.34 17.60
C LYS A 93 -26.79 36.15 18.25
N LEU A 94 -27.28 35.72 19.41
CA LEU A 94 -26.72 34.57 20.13
C LEU A 94 -26.82 33.28 19.30
N CYS A 95 -27.95 33.06 18.61
CA CYS A 95 -28.10 31.94 17.70
C CYS A 95 -27.12 32.02 16.53
N GLY A 96 -26.98 33.19 15.88
CA GLY A 96 -26.06 33.40 14.76
C GLY A 96 -24.59 33.15 15.13
N GLU A 97 -24.14 33.69 16.27
CA GLU A 97 -22.78 33.44 16.79
C GLU A 97 -22.54 31.96 17.13
N THR A 98 -23.58 31.25 17.60
CA THR A 98 -23.49 29.82 17.92
C THR A 98 -23.42 28.98 16.65
N GLU A 99 -24.26 29.27 15.67
CA GLU A 99 -24.25 28.60 14.35
C GLU A 99 -22.95 28.85 13.59
N ASP A 100 -22.37 30.06 13.67
CA ASP A 100 -21.07 30.35 13.05
C ASP A 100 -19.95 29.51 13.66
N LYS A 101 -19.88 29.42 15.00
CA LYS A 101 -18.91 28.56 15.69
C LYS A 101 -19.09 27.08 15.29
N LEU A 102 -20.33 26.61 15.25
CA LEU A 102 -20.63 25.24 14.81
C LEU A 102 -20.20 24.99 13.36
N ALA A 103 -20.39 25.96 12.48
CA ALA A 103 -19.91 25.88 11.10
C ALA A 103 -18.38 25.79 11.03
N GLN A 104 -17.64 26.57 11.83
CA GLN A 104 -16.17 26.50 11.88
C GLN A 104 -15.67 25.14 12.37
N GLU A 105 -16.27 24.60 13.45
CA GLU A 105 -15.93 23.27 13.96
C GLU A 105 -16.20 22.19 12.91
N LEU A 106 -17.32 22.29 12.18
CA LEU A 106 -17.65 21.35 11.10
C LEU A 106 -16.62 21.43 9.96
N ILE A 107 -16.21 22.63 9.53
CA ILE A 107 -15.17 22.80 8.51
C ILE A 107 -13.86 22.15 8.96
N HIS A 108 -13.47 22.38 10.21
CA HIS A 108 -12.24 21.82 10.76
C HIS A 108 -12.29 20.29 10.80
N PHE A 109 -13.40 19.74 11.30
CA PHE A 109 -13.66 18.30 11.30
C PHE A 109 -13.55 17.70 9.90
N GLU A 110 -14.23 18.30 8.90
CA GLU A 110 -14.23 17.75 7.54
C GLU A 110 -12.83 17.78 6.89
N LEU A 111 -12.07 18.86 7.10
CA LEU A 111 -10.68 18.96 6.63
C LEU A 111 -9.78 17.93 7.31
N GLN A 112 -9.93 17.75 8.62
CA GLN A 112 -9.13 16.80 9.37
C GLN A 112 -9.43 15.36 8.94
N VAL A 113 -10.70 15.00 8.79
CA VAL A 113 -11.11 13.68 8.29
C VAL A 113 -10.61 13.43 6.87
N GLU A 114 -10.67 14.44 6.00
CA GLU A 114 -10.17 14.29 4.64
C GLU A 114 -8.66 14.02 4.61
N ARG A 115 -7.86 14.82 5.33
CA ARG A 115 -6.40 14.72 5.39
C ARG A 115 -5.92 13.46 6.11
N ASP A 116 -6.47 13.18 7.28
CA ASP A 116 -5.93 12.15 8.18
C ASP A 116 -6.55 10.76 7.94
N VAL A 117 -7.65 10.68 7.18
CA VAL A 117 -8.36 9.42 6.97
C VAL A 117 -8.62 9.15 5.49
N ILE A 118 -9.30 10.05 4.78
CA ILE A 118 -9.72 9.81 3.39
C ILE A 118 -8.50 9.72 2.46
N GLU A 119 -7.60 10.70 2.49
CA GLU A 119 -6.42 10.75 1.63
C GLU A 119 -5.49 9.54 1.84
N PRO A 120 -5.14 9.13 3.08
CA PRO A 120 -4.38 7.91 3.32
C PRO A 120 -5.05 6.64 2.78
N LEU A 121 -6.37 6.49 2.96
CA LEU A 121 -7.12 5.34 2.42
C LEU A 121 -7.13 5.32 0.88
N PHE A 122 -7.16 6.50 0.25
CA PHE A 122 -7.06 6.61 -1.20
C PHE A 122 -5.67 6.22 -1.70
N LEU A 123 -4.62 6.81 -1.11
CA LEU A 123 -3.22 6.50 -1.47
C LEU A 123 -2.89 5.02 -1.27
N LEU A 124 -3.41 4.40 -0.20
CA LEU A 124 -3.30 2.95 0.01
C LEU A 124 -3.79 2.17 -1.20
N ALA A 125 -5.03 2.46 -1.59
CA ALA A 125 -5.77 1.60 -2.49
C ALA A 125 -5.36 1.82 -3.95
N GLU A 126 -5.00 3.06 -4.30
CA GLU A 126 -4.69 3.49 -5.66
C GLU A 126 -3.20 3.59 -5.97
N VAL A 127 -2.32 3.67 -4.96
CA VAL A 127 -0.87 3.78 -5.16
C VAL A 127 -0.13 2.61 -4.54
N GLU A 128 -0.25 2.41 -3.23
CA GLU A 128 0.59 1.48 -2.49
C GLU A 128 0.26 0.02 -2.81
N ILE A 129 -1.02 -0.37 -2.77
CA ILE A 129 -1.44 -1.74 -3.10
C ILE A 129 -1.06 -2.12 -4.54
N PRO A 130 -1.33 -1.30 -5.58
CA PRO A 130 -0.87 -1.59 -6.95
C PRO A 130 0.66 -1.72 -7.06
N ASN A 131 1.42 -0.89 -6.34
CA ASN A 131 2.88 -0.99 -6.32
C ASN A 131 3.36 -2.29 -5.69
N ILE A 132 2.80 -2.69 -4.54
CA ILE A 132 3.12 -3.97 -3.89
C ILE A 132 2.76 -5.13 -4.81
N GLN A 133 1.60 -5.10 -5.47
CA GLN A 133 1.19 -6.12 -6.43
C GLN A 133 2.18 -6.20 -7.62
N LYS A 134 2.67 -5.07 -8.12
CA LYS A 134 3.66 -5.01 -9.21
C LYS A 134 5.01 -5.59 -8.76
N GLN A 135 5.50 -5.21 -7.59
CA GLN A 135 6.75 -5.75 -7.03
C GLN A 135 6.64 -7.26 -6.79
N ARG A 136 5.50 -7.73 -6.29
CA ARG A 136 5.25 -9.16 -6.08
C ARG A 136 5.28 -9.96 -7.39
N LYS A 137 4.62 -9.46 -8.45
CA LYS A 137 4.68 -10.08 -9.78
C LYS A 137 6.11 -10.10 -10.33
N HIS A 138 6.88 -9.05 -10.08
CA HIS A 138 8.29 -9.01 -10.45
C HIS A 138 9.11 -10.04 -9.68
N LEU A 139 8.90 -10.17 -8.37
CA LEU A 139 9.56 -11.18 -7.53
C LEU A 139 9.26 -12.60 -8.03
N ALA A 140 7.99 -12.92 -8.33
CA ALA A 140 7.62 -14.22 -8.89
C ALA A 140 8.38 -14.53 -10.19
N LYS A 141 8.55 -13.53 -11.06
CA LYS A 141 9.36 -13.68 -12.28
C LYS A 141 10.84 -13.92 -11.96
N LEU A 142 11.42 -13.14 -11.04
CA LEU A 142 12.83 -13.29 -10.64
C LEU A 142 13.10 -14.67 -10.03
N VAL A 143 12.16 -15.22 -9.26
CA VAL A 143 12.27 -16.57 -8.69
C VAL A 143 12.29 -17.62 -9.81
N LEU A 144 11.38 -17.53 -10.78
CA LEU A 144 11.38 -18.43 -11.95
C LEU A 144 12.67 -18.31 -12.79
N ASP A 145 13.16 -17.09 -13.00
CA ASP A 145 14.41 -16.82 -13.72
C ASP A 145 15.62 -17.40 -12.96
N MET A 146 15.64 -17.27 -11.62
CA MET A 146 16.65 -17.87 -10.75
C MET A 146 16.62 -19.40 -10.81
N ASP A 147 15.45 -20.03 -10.72
CA ASP A 147 15.30 -21.48 -10.79
C ASP A 147 15.71 -22.04 -12.17
N SER A 148 15.38 -21.32 -13.23
CA SER A 148 15.84 -21.63 -14.59
C SER A 148 17.37 -21.54 -14.72
N SER A 149 17.98 -20.48 -14.17
CA SER A 149 19.44 -20.29 -14.16
C SER A 149 20.16 -21.37 -13.35
N ARG A 150 19.62 -21.70 -12.19
CA ARG A 150 20.07 -22.80 -11.32
C ARG A 150 20.02 -24.14 -12.06
N THR A 151 18.91 -24.44 -12.74
CA THR A 151 18.75 -25.69 -13.51
C THR A 151 19.78 -25.78 -14.64
N ARG A 152 19.99 -24.68 -15.39
CA ARG A 152 21.02 -24.59 -16.45
C ARG A 152 22.43 -24.83 -15.92
N TRP A 153 22.77 -24.23 -14.77
CA TRP A 153 24.05 -24.45 -14.11
C TRP A 153 24.22 -25.91 -13.65
N GLN A 154 23.20 -26.50 -13.00
CA GLN A 154 23.25 -27.88 -12.51
C GLN A 154 23.42 -28.90 -13.65
N GLN A 155 22.74 -28.71 -14.78
CA GLN A 155 22.88 -29.58 -15.96
C GLN A 155 24.29 -29.52 -16.59
N THR A 156 24.87 -28.32 -16.68
CA THR A 156 26.22 -28.13 -17.20
C THR A 156 27.27 -28.69 -16.25
N SER A 157 27.07 -28.51 -14.94
CA SER A 157 27.95 -29.04 -13.90
C SER A 157 27.97 -30.56 -13.87
N LYS A 158 26.81 -31.23 -14.00
CA LYS A 158 26.69 -32.69 -14.04
C LYS A 158 27.23 -33.33 -15.33
N SER A 159 27.16 -32.63 -16.47
CA SER A 159 27.69 -33.12 -17.75
C SER A 159 29.21 -32.93 -17.92
N SER A 160 29.81 -32.00 -17.15
CA SER A 160 31.26 -31.75 -17.16
C SER A 160 32.11 -32.89 -16.57
N GLY A 161 31.53 -33.79 -15.77
CA GLY A 161 32.23 -34.93 -15.16
C GLY A 161 32.54 -36.09 -16.12
N LEU A 162 32.04 -36.08 -17.36
CA LEU A 162 32.22 -37.16 -18.35
C LEU A 162 33.11 -36.79 -19.55
N SER A 163 33.61 -35.55 -19.67
CA SER A 163 34.35 -35.08 -20.85
C SER A 163 35.74 -34.56 -20.47
N SER A 164 36.78 -35.25 -20.93
CA SER A 164 38.21 -34.93 -20.74
C SER A 164 38.75 -33.79 -21.62
N SER A 165 37.92 -32.82 -22.03
CA SER A 165 38.40 -31.61 -22.72
C SER A 165 38.57 -30.45 -21.73
N LEU A 166 39.78 -30.35 -21.17
CA LEU A 166 40.17 -29.22 -20.33
C LEU A 166 40.30 -27.96 -21.21
N GLN A 167 39.60 -26.89 -20.81
CA GLN A 167 39.91 -25.45 -20.96
C GLN A 167 38.69 -24.57 -21.31
N PRO A 168 37.76 -24.89 -22.25
CA PRO A 168 36.57 -24.06 -22.49
C PRO A 168 35.39 -24.36 -21.53
N ALA A 169 35.33 -25.59 -21.00
CA ALA A 169 34.23 -26.05 -20.15
C ALA A 169 34.21 -25.40 -18.75
N GLY A 170 35.39 -25.05 -18.21
CA GLY A 170 35.52 -24.36 -16.92
C GLY A 170 35.01 -22.94 -16.96
N ALA A 171 35.45 -22.14 -17.94
CA ALA A 171 34.99 -20.75 -18.11
C ALA A 171 33.48 -20.65 -18.36
N LYS A 172 32.90 -21.61 -19.10
CA LYS A 172 31.44 -21.70 -19.29
C LYS A 172 30.69 -22.08 -18.02
N ALA A 173 31.26 -22.95 -17.19
CA ALA A 173 30.67 -23.35 -15.91
C ALA A 173 30.75 -22.24 -14.85
N ASP A 174 31.86 -21.48 -14.82
CA ASP A 174 32.02 -20.33 -13.92
C ASP A 174 31.13 -19.15 -14.34
N ALA A 175 31.00 -18.84 -15.63
CA ALA A 175 30.06 -17.82 -16.12
C ALA A 175 28.60 -18.14 -15.76
N LEU A 176 28.20 -19.43 -15.85
CA LEU A 176 26.86 -19.87 -15.44
C LEU A 176 26.66 -19.87 -13.92
N ARG A 177 27.74 -20.01 -13.13
CA ARG A 177 27.68 -19.85 -11.66
C ARG A 177 27.44 -18.39 -11.30
N GLU A 178 28.17 -17.47 -11.92
CA GLU A 178 28.03 -16.02 -11.73
C GLU A 178 26.62 -15.55 -12.10
N GLU A 179 26.06 -16.00 -13.24
CA GLU A 179 24.68 -15.70 -13.64
C GLU A 179 23.64 -16.20 -12.60
N MET A 180 23.87 -17.37 -11.99
CA MET A 180 23.01 -17.91 -10.93
C MET A 180 23.09 -17.07 -9.64
N GLU A 181 24.31 -16.72 -9.19
CA GLU A 181 24.53 -15.93 -7.98
C GLU A 181 23.92 -14.53 -8.11
N GLU A 182 24.05 -13.89 -9.28
CA GLU A 182 23.40 -12.62 -9.57
C GLU A 182 21.86 -12.73 -9.58
N ALA A 183 21.30 -13.82 -10.12
CA ALA A 183 19.86 -14.07 -10.10
C ALA A 183 19.32 -14.24 -8.68
N ALA A 184 20.04 -14.96 -7.82
CA ALA A 184 19.71 -15.11 -6.41
C ALA A 184 19.77 -13.76 -5.66
N ASN A 185 20.79 -12.94 -5.93
CA ASN A 185 20.92 -11.61 -5.32
C ASN A 185 19.75 -10.68 -5.70
N ARG A 186 19.30 -10.72 -6.97
CA ARG A 186 18.13 -9.95 -7.42
C ARG A 186 16.84 -10.35 -6.70
N VAL A 187 16.63 -11.64 -6.47
CA VAL A 187 15.48 -12.15 -5.70
C VAL A 187 15.51 -11.62 -4.28
N GLU A 188 16.67 -11.68 -3.60
CA GLU A 188 16.80 -11.24 -2.21
C GLU A 188 16.53 -9.74 -2.05
N ILE A 189 17.09 -8.89 -2.93
CA ILE A 189 16.85 -7.44 -2.92
C ILE A 189 15.35 -7.13 -3.08
N CYS A 190 14.68 -7.78 -4.02
CA CYS A 190 13.25 -7.57 -4.26
C CYS A 190 12.39 -8.12 -3.10
N ARG A 191 12.81 -9.22 -2.46
CA ARG A 191 12.12 -9.83 -1.32
C ARG A 191 12.13 -8.94 -0.09
N VAL A 192 13.22 -8.21 0.16
CA VAL A 192 13.34 -7.25 1.28
C VAL A 192 12.51 -5.98 1.05
N SER A 193 12.33 -5.57 -0.21
CA SER A 193 11.57 -4.36 -0.55
C SER A 193 10.05 -4.47 -0.25
N VAL A 194 9.46 -5.66 -0.32
CA VAL A 194 8.01 -5.87 -0.15
C VAL A 194 7.56 -5.66 1.30
N PRO A 195 8.21 -6.27 2.32
CA PRO A 195 7.91 -6.00 3.73
C PRO A 195 8.16 -4.55 4.14
N LEU A 196 9.17 -3.88 3.56
CA LEU A 196 9.45 -2.47 3.87
C LEU A 196 8.29 -1.55 3.49
N ALA A 197 7.61 -1.81 2.37
CA ALA A 197 6.41 -1.07 1.97
C ALA A 197 5.22 -1.32 2.92
N LEU A 198 5.11 -2.51 3.50
CA LEU A 198 4.10 -2.84 4.52
C LEU A 198 4.43 -2.25 5.89
N LEU A 199 5.70 -2.14 6.25
CA LEU A 199 6.15 -1.53 7.50
C LEU A 199 6.06 0.00 7.49
N SER A 200 6.23 0.65 6.34
CA SER A 200 5.89 2.08 6.22
C SER A 200 4.41 2.34 6.48
N TRP A 201 3.55 1.36 6.23
CA TRP A 201 2.13 1.40 6.50
C TRP A 201 1.77 1.31 7.99
N ASP A 202 2.39 0.39 8.73
CA ASP A 202 2.19 0.32 10.19
C ASP A 202 2.59 1.63 10.91
N LYS A 203 3.55 2.36 10.34
CA LYS A 203 3.95 3.69 10.84
C LYS A 203 2.94 4.79 10.56
N LEU A 204 2.24 4.74 9.41
CA LEU A 204 1.16 5.68 9.08
C LEU A 204 -0.05 5.55 10.03
N GLY A 205 -0.27 4.38 10.62
CA GLY A 205 -1.33 4.15 11.62
C GLY A 205 -0.97 4.48 13.07
N SER A 206 0.27 4.93 13.34
CA SER A 206 0.79 5.14 14.71
C SER A 206 1.13 6.60 15.06
N SER A 207 0.78 7.58 14.20
CA SER A 207 0.91 9.02 14.48
C SER A 207 -0.46 9.65 14.73
#